data_AF-A0A9D5DW27-F1
#
_entry.id   AF-A0A9D5DW27-F1
#
_cell.length_a   1.000
_cell.length_b   1.000
_cell.length_c   1.000
_cell.angle_alpha   90.00
_cell.angle_beta   90.00
_cell.angle_gamma   90.00
#
_symmetry.space_group_name_H-M   'P 1'
#
loop_
_entity.id
_entity.type
_entity.pdbx_description
1 polymer ?
#
loop_
_entity_poly.entity_id
_entity_poly.type
_entity_poly.pdbx_seq_one_letter_code
_entity_poly.pdbx_strand_id
1 'polypeptide(L)' 'MQKKVAVVTCPQCKKEVQWDKSSPHRPFCSERCKMIDLGQWAAESYRIPQS' A
#
# COMPACT_ATOMS: atom_id res chain seq x y z
N MET A 1 -9.00 26.60 7.91
CA MET A 1 -9.29 25.71 6.75
C MET A 1 -8.88 24.30 7.14
N GLN A 2 -9.82 23.36 7.29
CA GLN A 2 -9.50 21.98 7.67
C GLN A 2 -8.97 21.23 6.44
N LYS A 3 -7.72 20.76 6.51
CA LYS A 3 -7.13 19.94 5.44
C LYS A 3 -7.77 18.55 5.51
N LYS A 4 -8.59 18.20 4.52
CA LYS A 4 -9.10 16.82 4.40
C LYS A 4 -7.92 15.88 4.13
N VAL A 5 -7.76 14.88 5.01
CA VAL A 5 -6.79 13.82 4.83
C VAL A 5 -7.36 12.83 3.81
N ALA A 6 -6.61 12.55 2.74
CA ALA A 6 -7.01 11.54 1.76
C ALA A 6 -6.92 10.14 2.40
N VAL A 7 -7.85 9.25 2.04
CA VAL A 7 -7.80 7.84 2.46
C VAL A 7 -7.55 6.99 1.22
N VAL A 8 -6.63 6.04 1.32
CA VAL A 8 -6.28 5.11 0.24
C VAL A 8 -6.45 3.66 0.70
N THR A 9 -6.58 2.77 -0.27
CA THR A 9 -6.67 1.33 -0.02
C THR A 9 -5.28 0.70 -0.04
N CYS A 10 -4.92 -0.04 1.01
CA CYS A 10 -3.69 -0.83 1.05
C CYS A 10 -3.68 -1.85 -0.10
N PRO A 11 -2.67 -1.86 -0.99
CA PRO A 11 -2.68 -2.74 -2.15
C PRO A 11 -2.63 -4.22 -1.76
N GLN A 12 -1.97 -4.55 -0.64
CA GLN A 12 -1.76 -5.92 -0.17
C GLN A 12 -2.98 -6.58 0.47
N CYS A 13 -3.68 -5.85 1.35
CA CYS A 13 -4.74 -6.43 2.20
C CYS A 13 -6.07 -5.67 2.12
N LYS A 14 -6.15 -4.62 1.30
CA LYS A 14 -7.33 -3.79 1.06
C LYS A 14 -7.86 -2.99 2.25
N LYS A 15 -7.14 -2.93 3.37
CA LYS A 15 -7.48 -2.05 4.50
C LYS A 15 -7.30 -0.58 4.13
N GLU A 16 -8.16 0.30 4.65
CA GLU A 16 -8.04 1.75 4.48
C GLU A 16 -6.85 2.34 5.26
N VAL A 17 -6.17 3.31 4.66
CA VAL A 17 -4.98 3.99 5.20
C VAL A 17 -5.10 5.49 5.01
N GLN A 18 -4.90 6.26 6.08
CA GLN A 18 -4.88 7.71 6.01
C GLN A 18 -3.58 8.21 5.37
N TRP A 19 -3.68 9.12 4.40
CA TRP A 19 -2.55 9.68 3.67
C TRP A 19 -1.94 10.88 4.43
N ASP A 20 -1.45 10.62 5.63
CA ASP A 20 -0.76 11.61 6.47
C ASP A 20 0.42 10.98 7.23
N LYS A 21 1.16 11.80 7.99
CA LYS A 21 2.38 11.39 8.70
C LYS A 21 2.18 10.29 9.77
N SER A 22 0.96 10.10 10.28
CA SER A 22 0.63 9.04 11.25
C SER A 22 0.67 7.64 10.64
N SER A 23 0.59 7.52 9.31
CA SER A 23 0.73 6.27 8.57
C SER A 23 2.13 6.16 7.95
N PRO A 24 3.15 5.67 8.67
CA PRO A 24 4.54 5.69 8.22
C PRO A 24 4.81 4.76 7.03
N HIS A 25 3.99 3.73 6.84
CA HIS A 25 4.16 2.73 5.79
C HIS A 25 3.25 2.95 4.58
N ARG A 26 2.57 4.09 4.48
CA ARG A 26 1.68 4.44 3.35
C ARG A 26 2.40 4.19 1.99
N PRO A 27 1.74 3.56 0.99
CA PRO A 27 0.31 3.23 0.91
C PRO A 27 -0.12 1.98 1.69
N PHE A 28 0.79 1.28 2.35
CA PHE A 28 0.50 0.06 3.09
C PHE A 28 0.00 0.35 4.50
N CYS A 29 -0.88 -0.51 5.03
CA CYS A 29 -1.42 -0.34 6.38
C CYS A 29 -0.42 -0.70 7.50
N SER A 30 0.67 -1.40 7.17
CA SER A 30 1.70 -1.82 8.12
C SER A 30 2.99 -2.21 7.40
N GLU A 31 4.09 -2.29 8.17
CA GLU A 31 5.38 -2.78 7.67
C GLU A 31 5.27 -4.19 7.07
N ARG A 32 4.50 -5.07 7.70
CA ARG A 32 4.25 -6.42 7.17
C ARG A 32 3.70 -6.40 5.74
N CYS A 33 2.72 -5.54 5.46
CA CYS A 33 2.14 -5.46 4.12
C CYS A 33 3.16 -4.92 3.10
N LYS A 34 3.99 -3.94 3.50
CA LYS A 34 5.10 -3.45 2.67
C LYS A 34 6.11 -4.56 2.34
N MET A 35 6.47 -5.38 3.33
CA MET A 35 7.44 -6.46 3.14
C MET A 35 6.89 -7.59 2.27
N ILE A 36 5.61 -7.93 2.40
CA ILE A 36 4.99 -8.95 1.53
C ILE A 36 4.98 -8.45 0.07
N ASP A 37 4.57 -7.21 -0.17
CA ASP A 37 4.56 -6.62 -1.51
C ASP A 37 5.96 -6.65 -2.14
N LEU A 38 6.98 -6.23 -1.39
CA LEU A 38 8.38 -6.33 -1.81
C LEU A 38 8.78 -7.77 -2.14
N GLY A 39 8.34 -8.74 -1.33
CA GLY A 39 8.55 -10.16 -1.60
C GLY A 39 7.89 -10.63 -2.89
N GLN A 40 6.68 -10.17 -3.21
CA GLN A 40 5.99 -10.50 -4.46
C GLN A 40 6.70 -9.91 -5.68
N TRP A 41 7.27 -8.70 -5.55
CA TRP A 41 8.16 -8.14 -6.59
C TRP A 41 9.41 -9.00 -6.79
N ALA A 42 10.10 -9.34 -5.71
CA ALA A 42 11.32 -10.14 -5.76
C ALA A 42 11.09 -11.56 -6.31
N ALA A 43 9.94 -12.15 -5.99
CA ALA A 43 9.50 -13.44 -6.51
C ALA A 43 8.87 -13.36 -7.91
N GLU A 44 8.94 -12.19 -8.56
CA GLU A 44 8.38 -11.95 -9.88
C GLU A 44 6.88 -12.35 -10.01
N SER A 45 6.13 -12.26 -8.93
CA SER A 45 4.71 -12.66 -8.91
C SER A 45 3.80 -11.64 -9.60
N TYR A 46 4.26 -10.40 -9.76
CA TYR A 46 3.56 -9.38 -10.52
C TYR A 46 3.86 -9.51 -12.02
N ARG A 47 2.80 -9.55 -12.84
CA ARG A 47 2.87 -9.72 -14.29
C ARG A 47 1.88 -8.77 -14.98
N ILE A 48 2.31 -8.20 -16.10
CA ILE A 48 1.42 -7.47 -17.01
C ILE A 48 0.99 -8.48 -18.09
N PRO A 49 -0.32 -8.74 -18.26
CA PRO A 49 -0.79 -9.67 -19.28
C PRO A 49 -0.47 -9.14 -20.69
N GLN A 50 -0.15 -10.05 -21.61
CA GLN A 50 0.05 -9.69 -23.02
C GLN A 50 -1.31 -9.64 -23.75
N SER A 51 -1.50 -8.61 -24.55
CA SER A 51 -2.70 -8.34 -25.37
C SER A 51 -2.78 -9.23 -26.61
#